data_AF-A0A969FLM0-F1
#
_entry.id   AF-A0A969FLM0-F1
#
_cell.length_a   1.000
_cell.length_b   1.000
_cell.length_c   1.000
_cell.angle_alpha   90.00
_cell.angle_beta   90.00
_cell.angle_gamma   90.00
#
_symmetry.space_group_name_H-M   'P 1'
#
loop_
_entity.id
_entity.type
_entity.pdbx_description
1 polymer ?
#
loop_
_entity_poly.entity_id
_entity_poly.type
_entity_poly.pdbx_seq_one_letter_code
_entity_poly.pdbx_strand_id
1 'polypeptide(L)'
;MLSALSSIAAIVVSICAAVQLYGVPAFNLFQAPLAQAVLYPPARSFSESDLNGQSFAGEVLHGVEFAGVTVRSVDFSAADLRGTTFSMSWLTDVNFSGADLSDAMLDQATITRANFDDANLTGVLFLRSKLEEVSIHGADFSEAILDGVQVKELCKIADGTNSQTGIMTRDSLYCPN
;
A
#
# COMPACT_ATOMS: atom_id res chain seq x y z
N MET A 1 -2.95 15.18 -15.99
CA MET A 1 -2.26 16.08 -15.04
C MET A 1 -3.27 17.11 -14.53
N LEU A 2 -3.43 17.21 -13.21
CA LEU A 2 -4.50 17.88 -12.43
C LEU A 2 -5.80 17.08 -12.25
N SER A 3 -5.86 16.23 -11.22
CA SER A 3 -7.13 15.98 -10.49
C SER A 3 -6.97 15.40 -9.08
N ALA A 4 -5.84 14.81 -8.68
CA ALA A 4 -5.70 14.23 -7.32
C ALA A 4 -5.24 15.21 -6.22
N LEU A 5 -4.73 16.40 -6.57
CA LEU A 5 -4.26 17.40 -5.58
C LEU A 5 -5.38 18.30 -5.01
N SER A 6 -6.66 18.08 -5.37
CA SER A 6 -7.75 19.00 -5.01
C SER A 6 -8.43 18.75 -3.65
N SER A 7 -8.17 17.63 -2.97
CA SER A 7 -8.93 17.28 -1.76
C SER A 7 -8.23 17.58 -0.43
N ILE A 8 -6.93 17.91 -0.41
CA ILE A 8 -6.19 18.16 0.85
C ILE A 8 -5.88 19.65 1.07
N ALA A 9 -5.67 20.44 0.01
CA ALA A 9 -5.41 21.87 0.13
C ALA A 9 -6.64 22.72 0.50
N ALA A 10 -7.85 22.25 0.20
CA ALA A 10 -9.09 23.01 0.43
C ALA A 10 -9.52 23.09 1.91
N ILE A 11 -9.05 22.17 2.76
CA ILE A 11 -9.43 22.15 4.18
C ILE A 11 -8.60 23.13 5.03
N VAL A 12 -7.40 23.53 4.56
CA VAL A 12 -6.49 24.39 5.33
C VAL A 12 -6.76 25.89 5.12
N VAL A 13 -7.37 26.30 4.00
CA VAL A 13 -7.56 27.73 3.69
C VAL A 13 -8.85 28.35 4.29
N SER A 14 -9.81 27.54 4.75
CA SER A 14 -11.11 28.07 5.22
C SER A 14 -11.15 28.54 6.68
N ILE A 15 -10.06 28.39 7.45
CA ILE A 15 -10.03 28.76 8.89
C ILE A 15 -9.35 30.13 9.15
N CYS A 16 -8.86 30.84 8.13
CA CYS A 16 -8.13 32.11 8.32
C CYS A 16 -8.93 33.41 8.07
N ALA A 17 -10.25 33.36 7.80
CA ALA A 17 -11.01 34.56 7.39
C ALA A 17 -12.08 35.07 8.39
N ALA A 18 -12.19 34.54 9.61
CA ALA A 18 -13.30 34.89 10.51
C ALA A 18 -12.90 35.45 11.89
N VAL A 19 -11.66 35.92 12.08
CA VAL A 19 -11.25 36.57 13.35
C VAL A 19 -10.73 37.98 13.08
N GLN A 20 -11.62 38.86 12.61
CA GLN A 20 -11.49 40.30 12.81
C GLN A 20 -12.87 40.87 13.14
N LEU A 21 -13.14 40.98 14.44
CA LEU A 21 -13.89 42.06 15.10
C LEU A 21 -14.17 41.58 16.54
N TYR A 22 -14.17 42.51 17.49
CA TYR A 22 -14.27 42.34 18.95
C TYR A 22 -12.93 42.14 19.66
N GLY A 23 -12.39 43.27 20.13
CA GLY A 23 -11.22 43.35 20.98
C GLY A 23 -11.45 42.70 22.35
N VAL A 24 -10.64 41.70 22.65
CA VAL A 24 -10.47 41.14 24.00
C VAL A 24 -8.98 41.26 24.34
N PRO A 25 -8.60 41.79 25.51
CA PRO A 25 -7.20 42.03 25.85
C PRO A 25 -6.46 40.70 26.05
N ALA A 26 -5.16 40.74 25.76
CA ALA A 26 -4.23 39.62 25.80
C ALA A 26 -4.33 38.80 27.11
N PHE A 27 -5.00 37.65 27.03
CA PHE A 27 -4.81 36.55 27.97
C PHE A 27 -4.06 35.44 27.24
N ASN A 28 -2.87 35.12 27.75
CA ASN A 28 -2.06 33.99 27.32
C ASN A 28 -2.91 32.71 27.30
N LEU A 29 -3.36 32.31 26.11
CA LEU A 29 -3.73 30.93 25.84
C LEU A 29 -2.45 30.22 25.43
N PHE A 30 -1.88 29.54 26.41
CA PHE A 30 -0.82 28.56 26.26
C PHE A 30 -1.02 27.69 25.02
N GLN A 31 0.08 27.51 24.32
CA GLN A 31 0.29 26.69 23.14
C GLN A 31 -0.17 25.24 23.35
N ALA A 32 -1.02 24.72 22.46
CA ALA A 32 -1.10 23.33 21.96
C ALA A 32 -2.39 23.18 21.12
N PRO A 33 -2.45 22.46 19.97
CA PRO A 33 -1.60 21.35 19.56
C PRO A 33 -1.05 21.45 18.11
N LEU A 34 -1.05 22.63 17.47
CA LEU A 34 -0.66 22.73 16.05
C LEU A 34 0.80 22.35 15.81
N ALA A 35 1.72 22.65 16.74
CA ALA A 35 3.11 22.23 16.63
C ALA A 35 3.27 20.69 16.68
N GLN A 36 2.39 19.98 17.38
CA GLN A 36 2.52 18.54 17.59
C GLN A 36 2.02 17.73 16.38
N ALA A 37 0.95 18.19 15.71
CA ALA A 37 0.44 17.57 14.48
C ALA A 37 1.35 17.79 13.25
N VAL A 38 2.15 18.87 13.23
CA VAL A 38 3.15 19.12 12.19
C VAL A 38 4.42 18.27 12.41
N LEU A 39 4.77 17.99 13.68
CA LEU A 39 5.95 17.22 14.05
C LEU A 39 5.72 15.69 14.06
N TYR A 40 4.47 15.25 14.19
CA TYR A 40 4.07 13.84 14.11
C TYR A 40 2.71 13.73 13.42
N PRO A 41 2.64 13.85 12.08
CA PRO A 41 1.40 13.58 11.37
C PRO A 41 0.96 12.13 11.67
N PRO A 42 -0.34 11.89 11.92
CA PRO A 42 -0.83 10.52 12.09
C PRO A 42 -0.50 9.70 10.83
N ALA A 43 -0.27 8.40 11.01
CA ALA A 43 -0.12 7.49 9.89
C ALA A 43 -1.29 7.67 8.91
N ARG A 44 -0.98 7.74 7.61
CA ARG A 44 -2.01 7.79 6.58
C ARG A 44 -2.70 6.42 6.56
N SER A 45 -4.00 6.41 6.83
CA SER A 45 -4.81 5.19 6.87
C SER A 45 -6.02 5.35 5.96
N PHE A 46 -6.28 4.31 5.18
CA PHE A 46 -7.48 4.13 4.36
C PHE A 46 -8.31 2.94 4.84
N SER A 47 -8.05 2.42 6.05
CA SER A 47 -8.91 1.44 6.69
C SER A 47 -10.36 1.94 6.65
N GLU A 48 -11.30 1.11 6.21
CA GLU A 48 -12.73 1.44 6.02
C GLU A 48 -13.09 2.34 4.81
N SER A 49 -12.13 2.70 3.95
CA SER A 49 -12.42 3.51 2.75
C SER A 49 -12.95 2.66 1.58
N ASP A 50 -13.91 3.20 0.82
CA ASP A 50 -14.30 2.63 -0.48
C ASP A 50 -13.30 3.05 -1.55
N LEU A 51 -12.39 2.13 -1.89
CA LEU A 51 -11.35 2.34 -2.90
C LEU A 51 -11.69 1.67 -4.24
N ASN A 52 -12.87 1.07 -4.39
CA ASN A 52 -13.19 0.24 -5.55
C ASN A 52 -13.03 1.01 -6.88
N GLY A 53 -12.25 0.44 -7.81
CA GLY A 53 -11.98 1.04 -9.12
C GLY A 53 -11.07 2.27 -9.11
N GLN A 54 -10.52 2.68 -7.97
CA GLN A 54 -9.61 3.82 -7.89
C GLN A 54 -8.22 3.46 -8.43
N SER A 55 -7.49 4.48 -8.88
CA SER A 55 -6.09 4.34 -9.31
C SER A 55 -5.20 5.19 -8.42
N PHE A 56 -4.14 4.55 -7.95
CA PHE A 56 -3.00 5.05 -7.19
C PHE A 56 -1.70 4.73 -7.94
N ALA A 57 -1.77 4.55 -9.26
CA ALA A 57 -0.61 4.16 -10.06
C ALA A 57 0.52 5.20 -9.94
N GLY A 58 1.73 4.73 -9.60
CA GLY A 58 2.92 5.56 -9.42
C GLY A 58 2.91 6.47 -8.19
N GLU A 59 1.91 6.36 -7.31
CA GLU A 59 1.81 7.19 -6.11
C GLU A 59 2.80 6.74 -5.01
N VAL A 60 3.16 7.68 -4.13
CA VAL A 60 4.01 7.41 -2.97
C VAL A 60 3.14 7.14 -1.75
N LEU A 61 3.06 5.86 -1.36
CA LEU A 61 2.18 5.33 -0.33
C LEU A 61 2.94 4.53 0.75
N HIS A 62 4.25 4.71 0.86
CA HIS A 62 5.06 4.00 1.85
C HIS A 62 4.50 4.13 3.27
N GLY A 63 4.38 3.02 4.00
CA GLY A 63 3.87 2.97 5.36
C GLY A 63 2.38 3.31 5.54
N VAL A 64 1.62 3.44 4.44
CA VAL A 64 0.16 3.65 4.50
C VAL A 64 -0.54 2.38 4.97
N GLU A 65 -1.56 2.56 5.81
CA GLU A 65 -2.40 1.47 6.31
C GLU A 65 -3.65 1.28 5.44
N PHE A 66 -3.83 0.06 4.93
CA PHE A 66 -5.00 -0.43 4.21
C PHE A 66 -5.57 -1.67 4.92
N ALA A 67 -5.49 -1.74 6.25
CA ALA A 67 -5.91 -2.92 7.00
C ALA A 67 -7.44 -3.12 6.94
N GLY A 68 -7.88 -4.36 6.75
CA GLY A 68 -9.29 -4.73 6.73
C GLY A 68 -10.09 -4.22 5.53
N VAL A 69 -9.44 -3.70 4.49
CA VAL A 69 -10.16 -3.15 3.33
C VAL A 69 -10.76 -4.27 2.48
N THR A 70 -11.92 -4.01 1.89
CA THR A 70 -12.50 -4.86 0.85
C THR A 70 -12.52 -4.07 -0.44
N VAL A 71 -11.61 -4.38 -1.34
CA VAL A 71 -11.39 -3.59 -2.55
C VAL A 71 -11.37 -4.45 -3.80
N ARG A 72 -11.90 -3.88 -4.87
CA ARG A 72 -12.01 -4.49 -6.18
C ARG A 72 -11.48 -3.56 -7.26
N SER A 73 -10.69 -4.10 -8.19
CA SER A 73 -10.23 -3.39 -9.39
C SER A 73 -9.47 -2.10 -9.08
N VAL A 74 -8.72 -2.08 -7.98
CA VAL A 74 -7.85 -0.96 -7.62
C VAL A 74 -6.53 -1.09 -8.35
N ASP A 75 -6.02 0.03 -8.84
CA ASP A 75 -4.75 0.08 -9.56
C ASP A 75 -3.66 0.73 -8.72
N PHE A 76 -2.71 -0.07 -8.24
CA PHE A 76 -1.50 0.34 -7.56
C PHE A 76 -0.24 0.14 -8.42
N SER A 77 -0.39 0.04 -9.75
CA SER A 77 0.76 -0.23 -10.61
C SER A 77 1.89 0.81 -10.44
N ALA A 78 3.13 0.34 -10.36
CA ALA A 78 4.33 1.15 -10.12
C ALA A 78 4.29 2.05 -8.86
N ALA A 79 3.36 1.84 -7.93
CA ALA A 79 3.29 2.61 -6.69
C ALA A 79 4.42 2.21 -5.71
N ASP A 80 4.85 3.16 -4.89
CA ASP A 80 5.71 2.90 -3.73
C ASP A 80 4.82 2.52 -2.53
N LEU A 81 4.72 1.22 -2.27
CA LEU A 81 3.93 0.60 -1.21
C LEU A 81 4.82 -0.01 -0.11
N ARG A 82 6.07 0.43 0.01
CA ARG A 82 7.02 -0.14 0.97
C ARG A 82 6.50 -0.02 2.40
N GLY A 83 6.54 -1.12 3.16
CA GLY A 83 6.06 -1.18 4.53
C GLY A 83 4.57 -0.89 4.72
N THR A 84 3.75 -0.97 3.65
CA THR A 84 2.28 -0.82 3.77
C THR A 84 1.64 -2.03 4.44
N THR A 85 0.44 -1.84 4.97
CA THR A 85 -0.30 -2.92 5.64
C THR A 85 -1.63 -3.16 4.93
N PHE A 86 -1.82 -4.34 4.36
CA PHE A 86 -3.09 -4.88 3.83
C PHE A 86 -3.61 -6.05 4.68
N SER A 87 -3.20 -6.17 5.95
CA SER A 87 -3.61 -7.26 6.83
C SER A 87 -5.13 -7.42 6.90
N MET A 88 -5.62 -8.67 6.93
CA MET A 88 -7.04 -9.00 7.00
C MET A 88 -7.92 -8.41 5.87
N SER A 89 -7.34 -8.11 4.71
CA SER A 89 -8.06 -7.49 3.59
C SER A 89 -8.59 -8.49 2.56
N TRP A 90 -9.59 -8.08 1.79
CA TRP A 90 -10.05 -8.77 0.58
C TRP A 90 -9.67 -7.95 -0.65
N LEU A 91 -8.72 -8.45 -1.43
CA LEU A 91 -8.16 -7.79 -2.60
C LEU A 91 -8.55 -8.58 -3.84
N THR A 92 -9.50 -8.07 -4.64
CA THR A 92 -9.98 -8.74 -5.85
C THR A 92 -9.66 -7.94 -7.11
N ASP A 93 -9.09 -8.57 -8.14
CA ASP A 93 -8.76 -7.88 -9.41
C ASP A 93 -7.83 -6.66 -9.21
N VAL A 94 -6.98 -6.65 -8.17
CA VAL A 94 -6.09 -5.52 -7.85
C VAL A 94 -4.81 -5.58 -8.68
N ASN A 95 -4.37 -4.44 -9.22
CA ASN A 95 -3.16 -4.35 -10.00
C ASN A 95 -1.99 -3.81 -9.16
N PHE A 96 -1.02 -4.65 -8.84
CA PHE A 96 0.25 -4.29 -8.18
C PHE A 96 1.44 -4.34 -9.16
N SER A 97 1.20 -4.37 -10.47
CA SER A 97 2.28 -4.59 -11.44
C SER A 97 3.38 -3.53 -11.33
N GLY A 98 4.64 -3.96 -11.21
CA GLY A 98 5.80 -3.07 -11.06
C GLY A 98 5.85 -2.28 -9.75
N ALA A 99 4.90 -2.49 -8.83
CA ALA A 99 4.89 -1.78 -7.55
C ALA A 99 6.02 -2.28 -6.63
N ASP A 100 6.46 -1.40 -5.71
CA ASP A 100 7.39 -1.77 -4.66
C ASP A 100 6.63 -2.03 -3.36
N LEU A 101 6.43 -3.30 -3.02
CA LEU A 101 5.81 -3.78 -1.79
C LEU A 101 6.86 -4.30 -0.79
N SER A 102 8.12 -3.85 -0.87
CA SER A 102 9.13 -4.35 0.06
C SER A 102 8.70 -4.12 1.51
N ASP A 103 8.89 -5.13 2.35
CA ASP A 103 8.50 -5.14 3.77
C ASP A 103 6.99 -4.90 4.04
N ALA A 104 6.13 -5.01 3.03
CA ALA A 104 4.68 -4.87 3.21
C ALA A 104 4.08 -6.07 3.98
N MET A 105 2.98 -5.82 4.68
CA MET A 105 2.24 -6.82 5.44
C MET A 105 0.93 -7.16 4.75
N LEU A 106 0.79 -8.37 4.23
CA LEU A 106 -0.43 -8.91 3.62
C LEU A 106 -0.91 -10.17 4.36
N ASP A 107 -0.68 -10.23 5.68
CA ASP A 107 -1.07 -11.39 6.50
C ASP A 107 -2.59 -11.50 6.64
N GLN A 108 -3.10 -12.72 6.66
CA GLN A 108 -4.53 -13.03 6.77
C GLN A 108 -5.40 -12.42 5.66
N ALA A 109 -4.81 -11.92 4.57
CA ALA A 109 -5.54 -11.37 3.43
C ALA A 109 -6.07 -12.47 2.50
N THR A 110 -7.18 -12.22 1.82
CA THR A 110 -7.65 -13.01 0.69
C THR A 110 -7.40 -12.22 -0.59
N ILE A 111 -6.53 -12.72 -1.45
CA ILE A 111 -6.03 -12.04 -2.64
C ILE A 111 -6.39 -12.89 -3.85
N THR A 112 -7.33 -12.40 -4.66
CA THR A 112 -7.91 -13.14 -5.77
C THR A 112 -7.73 -12.37 -7.07
N ARG A 113 -7.14 -13.00 -8.08
CA ARG A 113 -6.86 -12.39 -9.40
C ARG A 113 -6.07 -11.08 -9.33
N ALA A 114 -5.17 -10.97 -8.34
CA ALA A 114 -4.27 -9.83 -8.26
C ALA A 114 -3.10 -10.00 -9.23
N ASN A 115 -2.66 -8.89 -9.81
CA ASN A 115 -1.50 -8.85 -10.68
C ASN A 115 -0.28 -8.35 -9.90
N PHE A 116 0.71 -9.21 -9.65
CA PHE A 116 2.00 -8.86 -9.05
C PHE A 116 3.15 -8.89 -10.08
N ASP A 117 2.85 -8.87 -11.38
CA ASP A 117 3.89 -8.92 -12.40
C ASP A 117 4.92 -7.80 -12.20
N ASP A 118 6.19 -8.16 -12.22
CA ASP A 118 7.33 -7.26 -12.03
C ASP A 118 7.37 -6.51 -10.66
N ALA A 119 6.52 -6.90 -9.71
CA ALA A 119 6.48 -6.29 -8.38
C ALA A 119 7.69 -6.72 -7.53
N ASN A 120 8.21 -5.78 -6.74
CA ASN A 120 9.18 -6.08 -5.69
C ASN A 120 8.42 -6.47 -4.42
N LEU A 121 8.53 -7.73 -4.02
CA LEU A 121 7.89 -8.32 -2.83
C LEU A 121 8.96 -8.72 -1.80
N THR A 122 10.13 -8.06 -1.82
CA THR A 122 11.23 -8.38 -0.91
C THR A 122 10.80 -8.22 0.54
N GLY A 123 10.99 -9.24 1.38
CA GLY A 123 10.64 -9.18 2.81
C GLY A 123 9.13 -9.15 3.12
N VAL A 124 8.26 -9.31 2.11
CA VAL A 124 6.81 -9.23 2.30
C VAL A 124 6.30 -10.33 3.24
N LEU A 125 5.30 -10.01 4.07
CA LEU A 125 4.66 -10.98 4.96
C LEU A 125 3.31 -11.45 4.40
N PHE A 126 3.23 -12.69 3.96
CA PHE A 126 2.00 -13.32 3.46
C PHE A 126 1.41 -14.36 4.44
N LEU A 127 1.81 -14.33 5.71
CA LEU A 127 1.38 -15.34 6.70
C LEU A 127 -0.15 -15.50 6.75
N ARG A 128 -0.63 -16.74 6.57
CA ARG A 128 -2.06 -17.09 6.60
C ARG A 128 -2.90 -16.39 5.52
N SER A 129 -2.28 -15.81 4.50
CA SER A 129 -3.00 -15.24 3.36
C SER A 129 -3.38 -16.33 2.34
N LYS A 130 -4.39 -16.05 1.52
CA LYS A 130 -4.76 -16.87 0.37
C LYS A 130 -4.41 -16.12 -0.90
N LEU A 131 -3.64 -16.77 -1.77
CA LEU A 131 -3.27 -16.28 -3.09
C LEU A 131 -3.98 -17.16 -4.12
N GLU A 132 -5.01 -16.64 -4.77
CA GLU A 132 -5.86 -17.37 -5.71
C GLU A 132 -5.81 -16.68 -7.08
N GLU A 133 -5.47 -17.43 -8.13
CA GLU A 133 -5.45 -16.94 -9.52
C GLU A 133 -4.57 -15.68 -9.73
N VAL A 134 -3.49 -15.55 -8.95
CA VAL A 134 -2.57 -14.41 -9.04
C VAL A 134 -1.61 -14.55 -10.23
N SER A 135 -1.15 -13.42 -10.77
CA SER A 135 -0.02 -13.36 -11.70
C SER A 135 1.24 -12.87 -10.98
N ILE A 136 2.39 -13.49 -11.26
CA ILE A 136 3.66 -13.22 -10.58
C ILE A 136 4.86 -13.22 -11.56
N HIS A 137 4.62 -12.93 -12.84
CA HIS A 137 5.69 -12.96 -13.84
C HIS A 137 6.74 -11.89 -13.50
N GLY A 138 7.99 -12.30 -13.31
CA GLY A 138 9.05 -11.39 -12.88
C GLY A 138 8.88 -10.78 -11.48
N ALA A 139 8.02 -11.32 -10.62
CA ALA A 139 7.92 -10.82 -9.24
C ALA A 139 9.12 -11.29 -8.39
N ASP A 140 9.62 -10.42 -7.50
CA ASP A 140 10.74 -10.76 -6.61
C ASP A 140 10.27 -11.05 -5.18
N PHE A 141 10.31 -12.31 -4.77
CA PHE A 141 9.93 -12.76 -3.42
C PHE A 141 11.12 -12.94 -2.47
N SER A 142 12.26 -12.31 -2.74
CA SER A 142 13.45 -12.44 -1.89
C SER A 142 13.13 -12.14 -0.44
N GLU A 143 13.48 -13.03 0.48
CA GLU A 143 13.19 -12.87 1.92
C GLU A 143 11.69 -12.80 2.28
N ALA A 144 10.78 -13.06 1.34
CA ALA A 144 9.34 -13.13 1.62
C ALA A 144 9.01 -14.25 2.59
N ILE A 145 8.09 -13.96 3.51
CA ILE A 145 7.61 -14.93 4.50
C ILE A 145 6.31 -15.55 4.00
N LEU A 146 6.47 -16.73 3.41
CA LEU A 146 5.42 -17.59 2.85
C LEU A 146 5.37 -18.93 3.60
N ASP A 147 4.20 -19.56 3.65
CA ASP A 147 4.08 -20.95 4.08
C ASP A 147 4.36 -21.94 2.93
N GLY A 148 4.57 -23.22 3.28
CA GLY A 148 4.92 -24.24 2.29
C GLY A 148 3.83 -24.53 1.25
N VAL A 149 2.56 -24.25 1.54
CA VAL A 149 1.47 -24.38 0.57
C VAL A 149 1.56 -23.23 -0.43
N GLN A 150 1.75 -22.00 0.06
CA GLN A 150 1.92 -20.82 -0.79
C GLN A 150 3.10 -20.97 -1.74
N VAL A 151 4.29 -21.34 -1.23
CA VAL A 151 5.47 -21.58 -2.10
C VAL A 151 5.17 -22.64 -3.15
N LYS A 152 4.56 -23.77 -2.77
CA LYS A 152 4.22 -24.84 -3.70
C LYS A 152 3.27 -24.39 -4.82
N GLU A 153 2.27 -23.58 -4.50
CA GLU A 153 1.31 -23.08 -5.50
C GLU A 153 1.96 -22.03 -6.41
N LEU A 154 2.69 -21.05 -5.85
CA LEU A 154 3.37 -20.02 -6.62
C LEU A 154 4.44 -20.61 -7.55
N CYS A 155 5.20 -21.62 -7.11
CA CYS A 155 6.22 -22.26 -7.94
C CYS A 155 5.67 -22.97 -9.19
N LYS A 156 4.37 -23.25 -9.28
CA LYS A 156 3.73 -23.79 -10.49
C LYS A 156 3.61 -22.76 -11.60
N ILE A 157 3.52 -21.49 -11.24
CA ILE A 157 3.30 -20.36 -12.16
C ILE A 157 4.51 -19.41 -12.22
N ALA A 158 5.51 -19.59 -11.34
CA ALA A 158 6.68 -18.74 -11.26
C ALA A 158 7.55 -18.83 -12.53
N ASP A 159 7.71 -17.70 -13.20
CA ASP A 159 8.60 -17.47 -14.33
C ASP A 159 9.05 -16.00 -14.39
N GLY A 160 9.93 -15.67 -15.33
CA GLY A 160 10.42 -14.31 -15.53
C GLY A 160 11.56 -13.88 -14.61
N THR A 161 12.00 -12.64 -14.81
CA THR A 161 13.06 -11.98 -14.04
C THR A 161 12.56 -10.58 -13.71
N ASN A 162 12.66 -10.19 -12.44
CA ASN A 162 12.27 -8.85 -12.03
C ASN A 162 13.16 -7.81 -12.71
N SER A 163 12.53 -6.83 -13.35
CA SER A 163 13.22 -5.79 -14.12
C SER A 163 13.97 -4.80 -13.22
N GLN A 164 13.55 -4.69 -11.95
CA GLN A 164 14.09 -3.75 -10.97
C GLN A 164 15.27 -4.37 -10.19
N THR A 165 15.17 -5.65 -9.81
CA THR A 165 16.18 -6.33 -8.98
C THR A 165 17.10 -7.26 -9.77
N GLY A 166 16.67 -7.72 -10.95
CA GLY A 166 17.38 -8.71 -11.77
C GLY A 166 17.30 -10.15 -11.23
N ILE A 167 16.48 -10.40 -10.21
CA ILE A 167 16.31 -11.72 -9.59
C ILE A 167 15.22 -12.50 -10.35
N MET A 168 15.47 -13.78 -10.61
CA MET A 168 14.47 -14.67 -11.20
C MET A 168 13.39 -15.02 -10.17
N THR A 169 12.12 -14.93 -10.56
CA THR A 169 10.97 -15.21 -9.67
C THR A 169 11.10 -16.58 -9.00
N ARG A 170 11.47 -17.61 -9.77
CA ARG A 170 11.66 -18.98 -9.28
C ARG A 170 12.76 -19.10 -8.22
N ASP A 171 13.84 -18.35 -8.40
CA ASP A 171 14.99 -18.36 -7.48
C ASP A 171 14.61 -17.67 -6.18
N SER A 172 13.93 -16.51 -6.26
CA SER A 172 13.46 -15.76 -5.09
C SER A 172 12.49 -16.56 -4.21
N LEU A 173 11.67 -17.42 -4.84
CA LEU A 173 10.74 -18.34 -4.16
C LEU A 173 11.40 -19.63 -3.66
N TYR A 174 12.68 -19.86 -3.94
CA TYR A 174 13.38 -21.12 -3.67
C TYR A 174 12.65 -22.35 -4.23
N CYS A 175 12.13 -22.23 -5.46
CA CYS A 175 11.39 -23.33 -6.07
C CYS A 175 12.26 -24.58 -6.23
N PRO A 176 11.73 -25.78 -5.92
CA PRO A 176 12.45 -27.01 -6.21
C PRO A 176 12.61 -27.22 -7.71
N ASN A 177 13.72 -27.86 -8.08
CA ASN A 177 14.00 -28.31 -9.44
C ASN A 177 13.01 -29.38 -9.91
#